data_AF-A0A6G3U0J3-F1
#
_entry.id   AF-A0A6G3U0J3-F1
#
_cell.length_a   1.000
_cell.length_b   1.000
_cell.length_c   1.000
_cell.angle_alpha   90.00
_cell.angle_beta   90.00
_cell.angle_gamma   90.00
#
_symmetry.space_group_name_H-M   'P 1'
#
loop_
_entity.id
_entity.type
_entity.pdbx_description
1 polymer ?
#
loop_
_entity_poly.entity_id
_entity_poly.type
_entity_poly.pdbx_seq_one_letter_code
_entity_poly.pdbx_strand_id
1 'polypeptide(L)'
;MRKHTLTTETVAEAIEDLLTQAAGEGKAATVTALANRLGVRRQTLYRDFGPAITDFMSRDAARRTLQPRPPKDPTSDRATIARLRREKDELTRHLHVYEDHIRRLTVENARLIRELETVTGVTRLSRA
;
A
#
# COMPACT_ATOMS: atom_id res chain seq x y z
N MET A 1 -3.07 -11.65 31.03
CA MET A 1 -2.04 -12.07 30.06
C MET A 1 -2.52 -13.36 29.40
N ARG A 2 -2.89 -13.33 28.11
CA ARG A 2 -3.31 -14.57 27.41
C ARG A 2 -2.09 -15.48 27.31
N LYS A 3 -2.17 -16.69 27.87
CA LYS A 3 -1.18 -17.74 27.63
C LYS A 3 -1.35 -18.11 26.16
N HIS A 4 -0.42 -17.67 25.32
CA HIS A 4 -0.37 -18.12 23.93
C HIS A 4 -0.01 -19.60 23.95
N THR A 5 -0.94 -20.44 23.49
CA THR A 5 -0.73 -21.88 23.26
C THR A 5 0.07 -22.10 21.97
N LEU A 6 1.15 -21.33 21.79
CA LEU A 6 2.09 -21.59 20.70
C LEU A 6 2.92 -22.80 21.10
N THR A 7 2.88 -23.84 20.28
CA THR A 7 3.79 -24.97 20.41
C THR A 7 5.01 -24.73 19.54
N THR A 8 6.12 -25.38 19.87
CA THR A 8 7.33 -25.32 19.04
C THR A 8 7.07 -25.80 17.62
N GLU A 9 6.16 -26.77 17.47
CA GLU A 9 5.75 -27.33 16.18
C GLU A 9 5.02 -26.29 15.31
N THR A 10 4.06 -25.54 15.87
CA THR A 10 3.32 -24.52 15.10
C THR A 10 4.23 -23.37 14.67
N VAL A 11 5.25 -23.04 15.47
CA VAL A 11 6.26 -22.04 15.11
C VAL A 11 7.17 -22.56 13.99
N ALA A 12 7.59 -23.83 14.05
CA ALA A 12 8.43 -24.45 13.04
C ALA A 12 7.73 -24.56 11.67
N GLU A 13 6.47 -24.97 11.66
CA GLU A 13 5.65 -25.02 10.44
C GLU A 13 5.49 -23.63 9.82
N ALA A 14 5.16 -22.62 10.63
CA ALA A 14 5.04 -21.24 10.17
C ALA A 14 6.37 -20.66 9.65
N ILE A 15 7.52 -21.12 10.18
CA ILE A 15 8.84 -20.76 9.68
C ILE A 15 9.08 -21.34 8.28
N GLU A 16 8.84 -22.63 8.08
CA GLU A 16 9.07 -23.29 6.78
C GLU A 16 8.16 -22.74 5.68
N ASP A 17 6.89 -22.49 6.00
CA ASP A 17 5.95 -21.81 5.11
C ASP A 17 6.46 -20.43 4.70
N LEU A 18 6.90 -19.63 5.69
CA LEU A 18 7.37 -18.27 5.44
C LEU A 18 8.65 -18.26 4.62
N LEU A 19 9.57 -19.19 4.86
CA LEU A 19 10.79 -19.35 4.08
C LEU A 19 10.49 -19.77 2.63
N THR A 20 9.48 -20.61 2.41
CA THR A 20 9.04 -21.04 1.07
C THR A 20 8.37 -19.90 0.31
N GLN A 21 7.47 -19.17 0.97
CA GLN A 21 6.81 -17.99 0.38
C GLN A 21 7.83 -16.90 0.04
N ALA A 22 8.77 -16.60 0.95
CA ALA A 22 9.82 -15.62 0.72
C ALA A 22 10.71 -15.98 -0.48
N ALA A 23 11.01 -17.27 -0.65
CA ALA A 23 11.75 -17.77 -1.81
C ALA A 23 10.98 -17.61 -3.13
N GLY A 24 9.65 -17.84 -3.13
CA GLY A 24 8.80 -17.64 -4.31
C GLY A 24 8.63 -16.16 -4.71
N GLU A 25 8.57 -15.26 -3.72
CA GLU A 25 8.42 -13.82 -3.96
C GLU A 25 9.76 -13.07 -4.13
N GLY A 26 10.89 -13.73 -3.91
CA GLY A 26 12.22 -13.10 -3.88
C GLY A 26 12.37 -12.06 -2.77
N LYS A 27 11.56 -12.16 -1.71
CA LYS A 27 11.51 -11.21 -0.58
C LYS A 27 12.18 -11.77 0.65
N ALA A 28 12.31 -10.91 1.67
CA ALA A 28 12.88 -11.31 2.93
C ALA A 28 11.89 -11.96 3.91
N ALA A 29 12.19 -13.17 4.40
CA ALA A 29 11.44 -13.74 5.52
C ALA A 29 11.87 -13.00 6.80
N THR A 30 10.97 -12.21 7.39
CA THR A 30 11.27 -11.39 8.57
C THR A 30 10.58 -11.94 9.81
N VAL A 31 11.21 -11.76 10.98
CA VAL A 31 10.61 -12.11 12.28
C VAL A 31 9.29 -11.33 12.51
N THR A 32 9.16 -10.13 11.95
CA THR A 32 7.91 -9.36 11.99
C THR A 32 6.81 -10.03 11.18
N ALA A 33 7.11 -10.53 9.97
CA ALA A 33 6.14 -11.28 9.17
C ALA A 33 5.70 -12.58 9.87
N LEU A 34 6.66 -13.28 10.50
CA LEU A 34 6.36 -14.46 11.32
C LEU A 34 5.45 -14.13 12.51
N ALA A 35 5.75 -13.03 13.22
CA ALA A 35 4.94 -12.56 14.34
C ALA A 35 3.50 -12.21 13.92
N ASN A 36 3.36 -11.51 12.79
CA ASN A 36 2.06 -11.17 12.23
C ASN A 36 1.27 -12.43 11.82
N ARG A 37 1.93 -13.42 11.21
CA ARG A 37 1.31 -14.70 10.79
C ARG A 37 0.80 -15.51 12.00
N LEU A 38 1.59 -15.53 13.07
CA LEU A 38 1.25 -16.24 14.32
C LEU A 38 0.34 -15.43 15.27
N GLY A 39 -0.02 -14.19 14.90
CA GLY A 39 -0.87 -13.34 15.73
C GLY A 39 -0.23 -12.97 17.08
N VAL A 40 1.10 -12.88 17.12
CA VAL A 40 1.87 -12.63 18.35
C VAL A 40 2.75 -11.41 18.25
N ARG A 41 3.20 -10.93 19.41
CA ARG A 41 4.21 -9.88 19.46
C ARG A 41 5.58 -10.48 19.17
N ARG A 42 6.42 -9.73 18.45
CA ARG A 42 7.81 -10.12 18.14
C ARG A 42 8.62 -10.47 19.40
N GLN A 43 8.38 -9.77 20.51
CA GLN A 43 9.01 -10.03 21.80
C GLN A 43 8.69 -11.43 22.34
N THR A 44 7.46 -11.92 22.14
CA THR A 44 7.05 -13.28 22.55
C THR A 44 7.87 -14.33 21.81
N LEU A 45 8.11 -14.14 20.51
CA LEU A 45 8.93 -15.06 19.72
C LEU A 45 10.39 -15.12 20.20
N TYR A 46 11.01 -13.98 20.49
CA TYR A 46 12.39 -13.98 21.01
C TYR A 46 12.51 -14.56 22.41
N ARG A 47 11.52 -14.30 23.27
CA ARG A 47 11.53 -14.76 24.66
C ARG A 47 11.31 -16.27 24.77
N ASP A 48 10.30 -16.78 24.05
CA ASP A 48 9.83 -18.16 24.23
C ASP A 48 10.45 -19.11 23.19
N PHE A 49 10.90 -18.61 22.03
CA PHE A 49 11.42 -19.39 20.90
C PHE A 49 12.77 -18.87 20.36
N GLY A 50 13.57 -18.20 21.20
CA GLY A 50 14.84 -17.57 20.79
C GLY A 50 15.78 -18.44 19.94
N PRO A 51 16.03 -19.72 20.30
CA PRO A 51 16.84 -20.62 19.48
C PRO A 51 16.26 -20.85 18.07
N ALA A 52 14.95 -21.07 17.96
CA ALA A 52 14.28 -21.28 16.68
C ALA A 52 14.32 -20.03 15.79
N ILE A 53 14.18 -18.84 16.39
CA ILE A 53 14.29 -17.56 15.65
C ILE A 53 15.72 -17.33 15.15
N THR A 54 16.73 -17.71 15.93
CA THR A 54 18.13 -17.58 15.53
C THR A 54 18.46 -18.50 14.37
N ASP A 55 18.01 -19.76 14.43
CA ASP A 55 18.15 -20.73 13.34
C ASP A 55 17.39 -20.26 12.08
N PHE A 56 16.15 -19.80 12.23
CA PHE A 56 15.37 -19.19 11.14
C PHE A 56 16.13 -18.07 10.42
N MET A 57 16.70 -17.12 11.16
CA MET A 57 17.46 -16.02 10.57
C MET A 57 18.72 -16.49 9.85
N SER A 58 19.39 -17.52 10.40
CA SER A 58 20.56 -18.15 9.77
C SER A 58 20.20 -18.85 8.45
N ARG A 59 19.14 -19.66 8.45
CA ARG A 59 18.61 -20.35 7.25
C ARG A 59 18.21 -19.36 6.16
N ASP A 60 17.51 -18.30 6.55
CA ASP A 60 17.08 -17.24 5.65
C ASP A 60 18.28 -16.51 5.02
N ALA A 61 19.31 -16.19 5.81
CA ALA A 61 20.55 -15.60 5.31
C ALA A 61 21.30 -16.53 4.35
N ALA A 62 21.43 -17.82 4.68
CA ALA A 62 22.07 -18.81 3.82
C ALA A 62 21.32 -19.03 2.50
N ARG A 63 19.97 -19.02 2.52
CA ARG A 63 19.18 -19.09 1.29
C ARG A 63 19.39 -17.87 0.40
N ARG A 64 19.50 -16.67 0.98
CA ARG A 64 19.78 -15.44 0.21
C ARG A 64 21.17 -15.40 -0.42
N THR A 65 22.17 -16.01 0.20
CA THR A 65 23.51 -16.07 -0.41
C THR A 65 23.56 -17.07 -1.57
N LEU A 66 22.72 -18.11 -1.54
CA LEU A 66 22.63 -19.14 -2.58
C LEU A 66 21.70 -18.78 -3.73
N GLN A 67 20.67 -17.96 -3.50
CA GLN A 67 19.79 -17.49 -4.57
C GLN A 67 20.46 -16.36 -5.37
N PRO A 68 20.55 -16.47 -6.71
CA PRO A 68 20.89 -15.33 -7.55
C PRO A 68 19.82 -14.27 -7.31
N ARG A 69 20.21 -13.13 -6.73
CA ARG A 69 19.32 -11.98 -6.64
C ARG A 69 18.92 -11.63 -8.08
N PRO A 70 17.62 -11.56 -8.42
CA PRO A 70 17.23 -11.12 -9.74
C PRO A 70 17.90 -9.76 -9.98
N PRO A 71 18.55 -9.56 -11.16
CA PRO A 71 19.23 -8.31 -11.44
C PRO A 71 18.20 -7.19 -11.31
N LYS A 72 18.41 -6.31 -10.33
CA LYS A 72 17.60 -5.11 -10.16
C LYS A 72 17.92 -4.22 -11.35
N ASP A 73 17.05 -4.13 -12.34
CA ASP A 73 17.24 -3.30 -13.53
C ASP A 73 17.08 -1.82 -13.14
N PRO A 74 18.18 -1.09 -12.88
CA PRO A 74 18.10 0.28 -12.36
C PRO A 74 17.60 1.26 -13.42
N THR A 75 17.73 0.89 -14.68
CA THR A 75 17.33 1.67 -15.85
C THR A 75 15.82 1.63 -16.04
N SER A 76 15.20 0.45 -15.87
CA SER A 76 13.74 0.30 -15.92
C SER A 76 13.03 1.08 -14.82
N ASP A 77 13.54 1.02 -13.58
CA ASP A 77 12.97 1.74 -12.44
C ASP A 77 13.05 3.26 -12.63
N ARG A 78 14.20 3.78 -13.10
CA ARG A 78 14.39 5.23 -13.28
C ARG A 78 13.51 5.80 -14.40
N ALA A 79 13.39 5.08 -15.52
CA ALA A 79 12.52 5.48 -16.62
C ALA A 79 11.05 5.45 -16.20
N THR A 80 10.64 4.42 -15.46
CA THR A 80 9.28 4.28 -14.92
C THR A 80 8.97 5.40 -13.93
N ILE A 81 9.86 5.71 -13.00
CA ILE A 81 9.69 6.82 -12.05
C ILE A 81 9.58 8.16 -12.78
N ALA A 82 10.42 8.41 -13.78
CA ALA A 82 10.37 9.66 -14.56
C ALA A 82 9.07 9.77 -15.37
N ARG A 83 8.55 8.66 -15.91
CA ARG A 83 7.24 8.60 -16.55
C ARG A 83 6.12 8.93 -15.58
N LEU A 84 6.08 8.25 -14.42
CA LEU A 84 5.05 8.46 -13.40
C LEU A 84 5.03 9.89 -12.87
N ARG A 85 6.20 10.53 -12.71
CA ARG A 85 6.26 11.95 -12.32
C ARG A 85 5.62 12.86 -13.36
N ARG A 86 5.93 12.64 -14.65
CA ARG A 86 5.32 13.39 -15.75
C ARG A 86 3.80 13.20 -15.81
N GLU A 87 3.33 11.95 -15.66
CA GLU A 87 1.90 11.65 -15.63
C GLU A 87 1.20 12.31 -14.44
N LYS A 88 1.83 12.31 -13.25
CA LYS A 88 1.31 13.00 -12.06
C LYS A 88 1.18 14.51 -12.29
N ASP A 89 2.22 15.12 -12.86
CA ASP A 89 2.24 16.57 -13.10
C ASP A 89 1.19 16.96 -14.14
N GLU A 90 1.00 16.14 -15.18
CA GLU A 90 -0.03 16.35 -16.19
C GLU A 90 -1.44 16.19 -15.62
N LEU A 91 -1.68 15.14 -14.83
CA LEU A 91 -2.97 14.96 -14.15
C LEU A 91 -3.28 16.14 -13.22
N THR A 92 -2.27 16.64 -12.52
CA THR A 92 -2.41 17.82 -11.65
C THR A 92 -2.81 19.06 -12.43
N ARG A 93 -2.25 19.27 -13.63
CA ARG A 93 -2.67 20.37 -14.51
C ARG A 93 -4.11 20.22 -14.97
N HIS A 94 -4.50 19.03 -15.41
CA HIS A 94 -5.88 18.77 -15.82
C HIS A 94 -6.88 19.01 -14.69
N LEU A 95 -6.56 18.62 -13.45
CA LEU A 95 -7.42 18.88 -12.30
C LEU A 95 -7.67 20.39 -12.09
N HIS A 96 -6.62 21.22 -12.15
CA HIS A 96 -6.78 22.67 -12.04
C HIS A 96 -7.63 23.25 -13.18
N VAL A 97 -7.40 22.79 -14.42
CA VAL A 97 -8.19 23.23 -15.58
C VAL A 97 -9.66 22.85 -15.42
N TYR A 98 -9.96 21.63 -14.95
CA TYR A 98 -11.34 21.19 -14.72
C TYR A 98 -11.99 21.91 -13.55
N GLU A 99 -11.26 22.18 -12.48
CA GLU A 99 -11.77 22.99 -11.36
C GLU A 99 -12.20 24.39 -11.84
N ASP A 100 -11.35 25.06 -12.62
CA ASP A 100 -11.65 26.38 -13.16
C ASP A 100 -12.87 26.35 -14.12
N HIS A 101 -12.99 25.32 -14.96
CA HIS A 101 -14.17 25.14 -15.81
C HIS A 101 -15.44 24.93 -14.99
N ILE A 102 -15.41 24.10 -13.94
CA ILE A 102 -16.56 23.87 -13.07
C ILE A 102 -16.95 25.17 -12.36
N ARG A 103 -15.97 25.93 -11.85
CA ARG A 103 -16.21 27.23 -11.21
C ARG A 103 -16.88 28.20 -12.19
N ARG A 104 -16.38 28.28 -13.42
CA ARG A 104 -16.94 29.12 -14.48
C ARG A 104 -18.36 28.72 -14.85
N LEU A 105 -18.59 27.43 -15.11
CA LEU A 105 -19.92 26.89 -15.42
C LEU A 105 -20.93 27.14 -14.29
N THR A 106 -20.48 27.08 -13.03
CA THR A 106 -21.33 27.35 -11.86
C THR A 106 -21.78 28.81 -11.84
N VAL A 107 -20.86 29.75 -12.10
CA VAL A 107 -21.17 31.18 -12.18
C VAL A 107 -22.07 31.49 -13.37
N GLU A 108 -21.77 30.94 -14.54
CA GLU A 108 -22.56 31.12 -15.76
C GLU A 108 -23.98 30.55 -15.60
N ASN A 109 -24.11 29.36 -15.01
CA ASN A 109 -25.42 28.75 -14.74
C ASN A 109 -26.25 29.60 -13.76
N ALA A 110 -25.65 30.06 -12.65
CA ALA A 110 -26.33 30.95 -11.71
C ALA A 110 -26.78 32.26 -12.37
N ARG A 111 -25.97 32.82 -13.29
CA ARG A 111 -26.35 33.99 -14.08
C ARG A 111 -27.52 33.68 -15.01
N LEU A 112 -27.46 32.60 -15.78
CA LEU A 112 -28.51 32.20 -16.73
C LEU A 112 -29.84 31.91 -16.01
N ILE A 113 -29.80 31.31 -14.83
CA ILE A 113 -30.99 31.12 -13.99
C ILE A 113 -31.63 32.47 -13.67
N ARG A 114 -30.86 33.46 -13.20
CA ARG A 114 -31.39 34.80 -12.88
C ARG A 114 -31.97 35.50 -14.11
N GLU A 115 -31.29 35.40 -15.26
CA GLU A 115 -31.79 35.96 -16.52
C GLU A 115 -33.12 35.31 -16.91
N LEU A 116 -33.23 33.98 -16.79
CA LEU A 116 -34.45 33.24 -17.07
C LEU A 116 -35.59 33.65 -16.13
N GLU A 117 -35.35 33.75 -14.82
CA GLU A 117 -36.35 34.20 -13.84
C GLU A 117 -36.84 35.62 -14.16
N THR A 118 -35.94 36.50 -14.58
CA THR A 118 -36.26 37.88 -14.96
C THR A 118 -37.14 37.93 -16.22
N VAL A 119 -36.79 37.17 -17.26
CA VAL A 119 -37.54 37.16 -18.54
C VAL A 119 -38.90 36.48 -18.39
N THR A 120 -39.00 35.44 -17.56
CA THR A 120 -40.24 34.66 -17.40
C THR A 120 -41.15 35.19 -16.30
N GLY A 121 -40.66 36.05 -15.40
CA GLY A 121 -41.40 36.53 -14.23
C GLY A 121 -41.69 35.45 -13.19
N VAL A 122 -41.06 34.28 -13.30
CA VAL A 122 -41.23 33.14 -12.40
C VAL A 122 -39.99 33.00 -11.53
N THR A 123 -40.15 33.22 -10.22
CA THR A 123 -39.09 33.04 -9.23
C THR A 123 -39.03 31.59 -8.74
N ARG A 124 -37.86 30.95 -8.72
CA ARG A 124 -37.73 29.62 -8.07
C ARG A 124 -37.85 29.75 -6.55
N LEU A 125 -38.76 28.98 -5.98
CA LEU A 125 -38.83 28.75 -4.54
C LEU A 125 -37.86 27.61 -4.18
N SER A 126 -36.77 27.91 -3.47
CA SER A 126 -35.87 26.86 -2.98
C SER A 126 -36.58 26.04 -1.91
N ARG A 127 -36.77 24.73 -2.15
CA ARG A 127 -37.26 23.80 -1.13
C ARG A 127 -36.07 23.38 -0.27
N ALA A 128 -36.11 23.74 1.02
CA ALA A 128 -35.12 23.32 2.01
C ALA A 128 -35.19 21.82 2.29
#